data_AF-A0A7Y1XQ32-F1
#
_entry.id   AF-A0A7Y1XQ32-F1
#
_cell.length_a   1.000
_cell.length_b   1.000
_cell.length_c   1.000
_cell.angle_alpha   90.00
_cell.angle_beta   90.00
_cell.angle_gamma   90.00
#
_symmetry.space_group_name_H-M   'P 1'
#
loop_
_entity.id
_entity.type
_entity.pdbx_description
1 polymer ?
#
loop_
_entity_poly.entity_id
_entity_poly.type
_entity_poly.pdbx_seq_one_letter_code
_entity_poly.pdbx_strand_id
1 'polypeptide(L)' 'MRKGDRVSRLTKKVGQHGETGKIIEVRGTRAEVDWDDGHHSVVELAGLHVEPAKSK' A
#
# COMPACT_ATOMS: atom_id res chain seq x y z
N MET A 1 0.94 -8.35 5.49
CA MET A 1 1.73 -7.40 4.68
C MET A 1 3.17 -7.85 4.64
N ARG A 2 3.68 -8.05 3.43
CA ARG A 2 5.05 -8.45 3.13
C ARG A 2 5.53 -7.74 1.87
N LYS A 3 6.85 -7.71 1.67
CA LYS A 3 7.44 -7.28 0.40
C LYS A 3 6.79 -8.04 -0.76
N GLY A 4 6.36 -7.31 -1.78
CA GLY A 4 5.67 -7.86 -2.94
C GLY A 4 4.15 -7.70 -2.91
N ASP A 5 3.55 -7.49 -1.74
CA ASP A 5 2.10 -7.32 -1.63
C ASP A 5 1.65 -6.05 -2.35
N ARG A 6 0.52 -6.16 -3.05
CA ARG A 6 -0.21 -5.01 -3.59
C ARG A 6 -0.99 -4.37 -2.46
N VAL A 7 -0.87 -3.06 -2.30
CA VAL A 7 -1.52 -2.31 -1.23
C VAL A 7 -2.24 -1.09 -1.77
N SER A 8 -3.27 -0.68 -1.05
CA SER A 8 -3.97 0.58 -1.23
C SER A 8 -3.87 1.40 0.06
N ARG A 9 -3.73 2.72 -0.06
CA ARG A 9 -3.67 3.63 1.09
C ARG A 9 -5.08 3.83 1.66
N LEU A 10 -5.24 3.66 2.97
CA LEU A 10 -6.50 3.96 3.65
C LEU A 10 -6.69 5.48 3.70
N THR A 11 -7.70 5.99 3.00
CA THR A 11 -8.10 7.40 3.07
C THR A 11 -9.39 7.56 3.86
N LYS A 12 -9.44 8.57 4.74
CA LYS A 12 -10.65 8.93 5.50
C LYS A 12 -11.70 9.65 4.65
N LYS A 13 -11.37 10.00 3.39
CA LYS A 13 -12.30 10.65 2.48
C LYS A 13 -13.12 9.60 1.73
N VAL A 14 -14.39 9.50 2.11
CA VAL A 14 -15.39 8.69 1.41
C VAL A 14 -15.46 9.14 -0.06
N GLY A 15 -15.19 8.22 -0.99
CA GLY A 15 -15.23 8.47 -2.43
C GLY A 15 -13.87 8.75 -3.11
N GLN A 16 -12.77 8.86 -2.37
CA GLN A 16 -11.43 8.85 -2.98
C GLN A 16 -10.91 7.42 -3.06
N HIS A 17 -10.51 6.99 -4.27
CA HIS A 17 -9.67 5.81 -4.41
C HIS A 17 -8.34 6.13 -3.76
N GLY A 18 -7.99 5.41 -2.69
CA GLY A 18 -6.67 5.52 -2.09
C GLY A 18 -5.60 5.18 -3.11
N GLU A 19 -4.46 5.85 -3.03
CA GLU A 19 -3.29 5.55 -3.87
C GLU A 19 -2.99 4.04 -3.78
N THR A 20 -2.72 3.40 -4.92
CA THR A 20 -2.36 1.99 -4.98
C THR A 20 -0.89 1.84 -5.31
N GLY A 21 -0.28 0.79 -4.77
CA GLY A 21 1.15 0.57 -4.89
C GLY A 21 1.55 -0.83 -4.48
N LYS A 22 2.85 -1.08 -4.50
CA LYS A 22 3.46 -2.36 -4.13
C LYS A 22 4.45 -2.13 -3.00
N ILE A 23 4.40 -2.97 -1.98
CA ILE A 23 5.41 -2.95 -0.92
C ILE A 23 6.74 -3.42 -1.51
N ILE A 24 7.76 -2.55 -1.47
CA ILE A 24 9.13 -2.90 -1.88
C ILE A 24 10.01 -3.27 -0.69
N GLU A 25 9.68 -2.79 0.51
CA GLU A 25 10.38 -3.14 1.74
C GLU A 25 9.48 -3.01 2.98
N VAL A 26 9.71 -3.82 4.01
CA VAL A 26 9.02 -3.71 5.31
C VAL A 26 10.06 -3.61 6.41
N ARG A 27 9.96 -2.56 7.23
CA ARG A 27 10.82 -2.31 8.40
C ARG A 27 9.95 -2.11 9.63
N GLY A 28 9.78 -3.17 10.43
CA GLY A 28 8.97 -3.14 11.65
C GLY A 28 7.51 -2.81 11.35
N THR A 29 7.03 -1.67 11.83
CA THR A 29 5.64 -1.19 11.64
C THR A 29 5.44 -0.34 10.38
N ARG A 30 6.51 -0.09 9.63
CA ARG A 30 6.50 0.73 8.41
C ARG A 30 6.82 -0.10 7.18
N ALA A 31 6.22 0.26 6.06
CA ALA A 31 6.53 -0.29 4.75
C ALA A 31 6.94 0.84 3.80
N GLU A 32 7.94 0.56 2.99
CA GLU A 32 8.23 1.36 1.80
C GLU A 32 7.39 0.82 0.65
N VAL A 33 6.62 1.73 0.05
CA VAL A 33 5.68 1.42 -1.02
C VAL A 33 6.08 2.20 -2.25
N ASP A 34 6.17 1.48 -3.36
CA ASP A 34 6.25 2.01 -4.72
C ASP A 34 4.82 2.21 -5.24
N TRP A 35 4.41 3.45 -5.43
CA TRP A 35 3.05 3.81 -5.85
C TRP A 35 2.94 3.85 -7.37
N ASP A 36 1.75 3.57 -7.89
CA ASP A 36 1.52 3.44 -9.33
C ASP A 36 1.66 4.76 -10.11
N ASP A 37 1.64 5.89 -9.42
CA ASP A 37 1.92 7.22 -9.98
C ASP A 37 3.43 7.52 -10.07
N GLY A 38 4.28 6.57 -9.67
CA GLY A 38 5.73 6.60 -9.83
C GLY A 38 6.48 7.25 -8.68
N HIS A 39 5.83 7.59 -7.57
CA HIS A 39 6.53 8.01 -6.36
C HIS A 39 6.68 6.86 -5.36
N HIS A 40 7.68 6.95 -4.50
CA HIS A 40 7.84 6.02 -3.38
C HIS A 40 7.53 6.75 -2.07
N SER A 41 6.94 6.06 -1.09
CA SER A 41 6.82 6.59 0.26
C SER A 41 6.91 5.52 1.33
N VAL A 42 7.45 5.93 2.48
CA VAL A 42 7.40 5.14 3.71
C VAL A 42 6.08 5.45 4.42
N VAL A 43 5.26 4.43 4.62
CA VAL A 43 3.95 4.52 5.26
C VAL A 43 3.82 3.48 6.37
N GLU A 44 2.95 3.77 7.36
CA GLU A 44 2.66 2.80 8.40
C GLU A 44 1.78 1.67 7.87
N LEU A 45 2.09 0.43 8.26
CA LEU A 45 1.32 -0.75 7.88
C LEU A 45 -0.16 -0.63 8.29
N ALA A 46 -0.44 0.07 9.40
CA ALA A 46 -1.80 0.31 9.88
C ALA A 46 -2.63 1.25 8.97
N GLY A 47 -1.96 2.05 8.13
CA GLY A 47 -2.60 2.94 7.15
C GLY A 47 -2.73 2.33 5.76
N LEU A 48 -2.39 1.05 5.61
CA LEU A 48 -2.47 0.31 4.35
C LEU A 48 -3.56 -0.74 4.41
N HIS A 49 -4.09 -1.10 3.25
CA HIS A 49 -4.90 -2.29 3.05
C HIS A 49 -4.23 -3.16 1.98
N VAL A 50 -4.10 -4.47 2.24
CA VAL A 50 -3.58 -5.39 1.21
C VAL A 50 -4.72 -5.65 0.24
N GLU A 51 -4.50 -5.32 -1.03
CA GLU A 51 -5.43 -5.68 -2.08
C GLU A 51 -5.35 -7.21 -2.24
N PRO A 52 -6.46 -7.95 -2.07
CA PRO A 52 -6.44 -9.38 -2.33
C PRO A 52 -6.03 -9.57 -3.78
N ALA A 53 -5.00 -10.39 -4.01
CA ALA A 53 -4.66 -10.82 -5.36
C ALA A 53 -5.95 -11.39 -5.95
N LYS A 54 -6.48 -10.76 -7.01
CA LYS A 54 -7.68 -11.24 -7.69
C LYS A 54 -7.37 -12.65 -8.21
N SER A 55 -7.67 -13.68 -7.42
CA SER A 55 -7.77 -15.05 -7.91
C SER A 55 -8.94 -15.06 -8.89
N LYS A 56 -8.62 -15.23 -10.17
CA LYS A 56 -9.56 -15.62 -11.20
C LYS A 56 -9.24 -17.03 -11.63
#